data_AF-A0A8E1VZY2-F1
#
_entry.id   AF-A0A8E1VZY2-F1
#
_cell.length_a   1.000
_cell.length_b   1.000
_cell.length_c   1.000
_cell.angle_alpha   90.00
_cell.angle_beta   90.00
_cell.angle_gamma   90.00
#
_symmetry.space_group_name_H-M   'P 1'
#
loop_
_entity.id
_entity.type
_entity.pdbx_description
1 polymer ?
#
loop_
_entity_poly.entity_id
_entity_poly.type
_entity_poly.pdbx_seq_one_letter_code
_entity_poly.pdbx_strand_id
1 'polypeptide(L)'
;MAKLQSLDPRTPMFAQFKQKTGPIVLANTFVVPEGETEAFLATFRRQAEYMKAQPGFASMRMHRGTAGSQLLMNVAVWESTEALATAFGSPEFQRLAAETSDDIESYPHIFEQIDV
;
A
#
# COMPACT_ATOMS: atom_id res chain seq x y z
N MET A 1 3.78 -9.36 9.94
CA MET A 1 3.78 -8.61 8.65
C MET A 1 2.76 -9.27 7.73
N ALA A 2 1.98 -8.49 6.97
CA ALA A 2 1.05 -9.04 5.97
C ALA A 2 1.77 -9.89 4.91
N LYS A 3 1.06 -10.87 4.36
CA LYS A 3 1.51 -11.67 3.21
C LYS A 3 1.44 -10.81 1.95
N LEU A 4 2.60 -10.39 1.46
CA LEU A 4 2.70 -9.61 0.24
C LEU A 4 2.56 -10.54 -0.99
N GLN A 5 1.55 -10.28 -1.80
CA GLN A 5 1.28 -10.96 -3.06
C GLN A 5 1.45 -9.97 -4.22
N SER A 6 1.83 -10.47 -5.40
CA SER A 6 1.94 -9.63 -6.59
C SER A 6 0.61 -9.57 -7.34
N LEU A 7 0.08 -8.36 -7.54
CA LEU A 7 -1.12 -8.18 -8.36
C LEU A 7 -0.88 -8.56 -9.84
N ASP A 8 0.27 -8.16 -10.40
CA ASP A 8 0.81 -8.72 -11.66
C ASP A 8 2.10 -9.50 -11.30
N PRO A 9 2.08 -10.84 -11.37
CA PRO A 9 3.26 -11.67 -11.10
C PRO A 9 4.46 -11.40 -12.02
N ARG A 10 4.25 -10.84 -13.21
CA ARG A 10 5.36 -10.52 -14.15
C ARG A 10 6.11 -9.26 -13.73
N THR A 11 5.46 -8.37 -12.99
CA THR A 11 5.98 -7.07 -12.57
C THR A 11 5.69 -6.84 -11.08
N PRO A 12 6.34 -7.57 -10.16
CA PRO A 12 6.15 -7.40 -8.71
C PRO A 12 6.54 -5.99 -8.24
N MET A 13 5.93 -5.49 -7.17
CA MET A 13 6.14 -4.12 -6.65
C MET A 13 7.63 -3.77 -6.46
N PHE A 14 8.44 -4.68 -5.91
CA PHE A 14 9.86 -4.43 -5.70
C PHE A 14 10.67 -4.29 -7.00
N ALA A 15 10.21 -4.85 -8.11
CA ALA A 15 10.79 -4.60 -9.42
C ALA A 15 10.38 -3.22 -9.95
N GLN A 16 9.16 -2.78 -9.66
CA GLN A 16 8.63 -1.45 -10.04
C GLN A 16 9.37 -0.32 -9.31
N PHE A 17 9.80 -0.51 -8.04
CA PHE A 17 10.63 0.46 -7.31
C PHE A 17 11.96 0.82 -7.99
N LYS A 18 12.45 -0.01 -8.92
CA LYS A 18 13.68 0.26 -9.66
C LYS A 18 13.49 1.19 -10.86
N GLN A 19 12.23 1.45 -11.23
CA GLN A 19 11.92 2.37 -12.31
C GLN A 19 12.07 3.80 -11.81
N LYS A 20 12.43 4.70 -12.73
CA LYS A 20 12.35 6.15 -12.51
C LYS A 20 11.11 6.65 -13.19
N THR A 21 10.18 7.20 -12.43
CA THR A 21 8.84 7.58 -12.91
C THR A 21 8.54 9.03 -12.56
N GLY A 22 7.52 9.58 -13.21
CA GLY A 22 6.83 10.78 -12.73
C GLY A 22 5.82 10.43 -11.64
N PRO A 23 4.74 11.21 -11.48
CA PRO A 23 3.70 10.91 -10.50
C PRO A 23 3.11 9.51 -10.66
N ILE A 24 3.00 8.78 -9.55
CA ILE A 24 2.47 7.43 -9.52
C ILE A 24 1.27 7.29 -8.59
N VAL A 25 0.51 6.21 -8.82
CA VAL A 25 -0.56 5.74 -7.96
C VAL A 25 -0.18 4.35 -7.43
N LEU A 26 -0.02 4.23 -6.12
CA LEU A 26 0.01 2.95 -5.44
C LEU A 26 -1.43 2.52 -5.14
N ALA A 27 -1.91 1.47 -5.80
CA ALA A 27 -3.13 0.78 -5.39
C ALA A 27 -2.75 -0.50 -4.65
N ASN A 28 -3.24 -0.66 -3.44
CA ASN A 28 -2.99 -1.85 -2.63
C ASN A 28 -4.31 -2.41 -2.12
N THR A 29 -4.65 -3.60 -2.58
CA THR A 29 -5.82 -4.34 -2.11
C THR A 29 -5.42 -5.25 -0.96
N PHE A 30 -6.19 -5.22 0.12
CA PHE A 30 -6.03 -6.09 1.27
C PHE A 30 -7.19 -7.06 1.35
N VAL A 31 -6.88 -8.34 1.55
CA VAL A 31 -7.86 -9.35 1.99
C VAL A 31 -7.74 -9.43 3.50
N VAL A 32 -8.80 -9.02 4.21
CA VAL A 32 -8.82 -8.96 5.66
C VAL A 32 -9.82 -9.99 6.19
N PRO A 33 -9.41 -10.95 7.04
CA PRO A 33 -10.31 -11.93 7.62
C PRO A 33 -11.53 -11.27 8.29
N GLU A 34 -12.65 -11.98 8.26
CA GLU A 34 -13.86 -11.55 8.96
C GLU A 34 -13.57 -11.34 10.46
N GLY A 35 -14.08 -10.24 11.01
CA GLY A 35 -13.82 -9.84 12.41
C GLY A 35 -12.53 -9.05 12.63
N GLU A 36 -11.56 -9.09 11.71
CA GLU A 36 -10.25 -8.45 11.88
C GLU A 36 -10.18 -7.02 11.30
N THR A 37 -11.24 -6.54 10.65
CA THR A 37 -11.18 -5.28 9.89
C THR A 37 -10.80 -4.06 10.74
N GLU A 38 -11.39 -3.89 11.93
CA GLU A 38 -11.10 -2.71 12.76
C GLU A 38 -9.70 -2.77 13.38
N ALA A 39 -9.23 -3.97 13.74
CA ALA A 39 -7.85 -4.18 14.20
C ALA A 39 -6.84 -3.86 13.09
N PHE A 40 -7.08 -4.36 11.88
CA PHE A 40 -6.27 -4.02 10.71
C PHE A 40 -6.27 -2.51 10.43
N LEU A 41 -7.44 -1.86 10.43
CA LEU A 41 -7.53 -0.42 10.19
C LEU A 41 -6.81 0.41 11.27
N ALA A 42 -6.82 -0.01 12.53
CA ALA A 42 -6.06 0.65 13.59
C ALA A 42 -4.55 0.61 13.32
N THR A 43 -4.03 -0.54 12.90
CA THR A 43 -2.62 -0.71 12.50
C THR A 43 -2.29 0.06 11.22
N PHE A 44 -3.16 -0.02 10.21
CA PHE A 44 -3.00 0.71 8.96
C PHE A 44 -2.97 2.23 9.17
N ARG A 45 -3.78 2.78 10.09
CA ARG A 45 -3.75 4.22 10.41
C ARG A 45 -2.37 4.67 10.88
N ARG A 46 -1.68 3.90 11.74
CA ARG A 46 -0.30 4.24 12.17
C ARG A 46 0.68 4.22 11.01
N GLN A 47 0.60 3.20 10.15
CA GLN A 47 1.41 3.11 8.93
C GLN A 47 1.15 4.29 7.98
N ALA A 48 -0.12 4.68 7.83
CA ALA A 48 -0.53 5.79 7.00
C ALA A 48 -0.04 7.13 7.54
N GLU A 49 -0.11 7.38 8.85
CA GLU A 49 0.43 8.61 9.44
C GLU A 49 1.94 8.76 9.18
N TYR A 50 2.69 7.67 9.29
CA TYR A 50 4.10 7.67 8.90
C TYR A 50 4.28 8.01 7.41
N MET A 51 3.54 7.33 6.53
CA MET A 51 3.64 7.51 5.07
C MET A 51 3.27 8.93 4.63
N LYS A 52 2.23 9.53 5.23
CA LYS A 52 1.80 10.90 4.95
C LYS A 52 2.86 11.95 5.27
N ALA A 53 3.74 11.68 6.23
CA ALA A 53 4.81 12.58 6.63
C ALA A 53 6.05 12.48 5.73
N GLN A 54 6.09 11.53 4.78
CA GLN A 54 7.27 11.33 3.95
C GLN A 54 7.34 12.31 2.78
N PRO A 55 8.55 12.73 2.38
CA PRO A 55 8.74 13.49 1.16
C PRO A 55 8.17 12.77 -0.07
N GLY A 56 7.52 13.52 -0.94
CA GLY A 56 6.90 13.00 -2.16
C GLY A 56 5.56 12.31 -1.96
N PHE A 57 5.02 12.23 -0.75
CA PHE A 57 3.63 11.84 -0.53
C PHE A 57 2.68 12.96 -0.97
N ALA A 58 1.65 12.63 -1.76
CA ALA A 58 0.65 13.61 -2.18
C ALA A 58 -0.73 13.38 -1.52
N SER A 59 -1.28 12.16 -1.62
CA SER A 59 -2.59 11.86 -1.03
C SER A 59 -2.80 10.37 -0.78
N MET A 60 -3.79 10.04 0.05
CA MET A 60 -4.17 8.67 0.34
C MET A 60 -5.68 8.58 0.61
N ARG A 61 -6.32 7.55 0.07
CA ARG A 61 -7.71 7.21 0.38
C ARG A 61 -7.88 5.71 0.56
N MET A 62 -8.44 5.33 1.69
CA MET A 62 -8.87 3.96 1.97
C MET A 62 -10.30 3.77 1.46
N HIS A 63 -10.55 2.63 0.82
CA HIS A 63 -11.85 2.22 0.28
C HIS A 63 -12.23 0.88 0.90
N ARG A 64 -13.52 0.70 1.18
CA ARG A 64 -14.08 -0.56 1.67
C ARG A 64 -14.90 -1.21 0.56
N GLY A 65 -14.73 -2.52 0.39
CA GLY A 65 -15.56 -3.32 -0.50
C GLY A 65 -17.04 -3.20 -0.14
N THR A 66 -17.89 -3.22 -1.15
CA THR A 66 -19.34 -3.16 -0.98
C THR A 66 -19.94 -4.58 -0.99
N ALA A 67 -21.26 -4.69 -0.78
CA ALA A 67 -21.98 -5.97 -0.87
C ALA A 67 -21.42 -7.11 0.01
N GLY A 68 -20.93 -6.77 1.21
CA GLY A 68 -20.40 -7.76 2.17
C GLY A 68 -18.97 -8.25 1.87
N SER A 69 -18.26 -7.61 0.93
CA SER A 69 -16.86 -7.95 0.63
C SER A 69 -15.92 -7.71 1.82
N GLN A 70 -14.96 -8.60 1.98
CA GLN A 70 -13.86 -8.53 2.97
C GLN A 70 -12.68 -7.64 2.50
N LEU A 71 -12.78 -7.07 1.30
CA LEU A 71 -11.67 -6.32 0.71
C LEU A 71 -11.61 -4.89 1.23
N LEU A 72 -10.39 -4.42 1.45
CA LEU A 72 -10.05 -3.01 1.58
C LEU A 72 -9.10 -2.62 0.45
N MET A 73 -9.17 -1.39 -0.04
CA MET A 73 -8.24 -0.89 -1.04
C MET A 73 -7.72 0.48 -0.66
N ASN A 74 -6.42 0.57 -0.46
CA ASN A 74 -5.73 1.85 -0.37
C ASN A 74 -5.34 2.35 -1.75
N VAL A 75 -5.65 3.60 -2.07
CA VAL A 75 -5.11 4.30 -3.24
C VAL A 75 -4.32 5.50 -2.74
N ALA A 76 -3.01 5.51 -3.00
CA ALA A 76 -2.11 6.59 -2.61
C ALA A 76 -1.39 7.18 -3.82
N VAL A 77 -1.28 8.50 -3.86
CA VAL A 77 -0.54 9.23 -4.90
C VAL A 77 0.79 9.67 -4.34
N TRP A 78 1.86 9.45 -5.11
CA TRP A 78 3.21 9.89 -4.81
C TRP A 78 3.83 10.59 -6.02
N GLU A 79 4.81 11.43 -5.76
CA GLU A 79 5.55 12.17 -6.79
C GLU A 79 6.38 11.25 -7.69
N SER A 80 6.87 10.10 -7.17
CA SER A 80 7.59 9.10 -7.95
C SER A 80 7.70 7.73 -7.25
N THR A 81 8.14 6.72 -8.01
CA THR A 81 8.56 5.40 -7.50
C THR A 81 9.70 5.47 -6.49
N GLU A 82 10.68 6.37 -6.67
CA GLU A 82 11.80 6.53 -5.73
C GLU A 82 11.36 7.11 -4.38
N ALA A 83 10.44 8.07 -4.38
CA ALA A 83 9.88 8.64 -3.15
C ALA A 83 9.18 7.56 -2.33
N LEU A 84 8.31 6.77 -2.98
CA LEU A 84 7.64 5.64 -2.36
C LEU A 84 8.63 4.56 -1.89
N ALA A 85 9.62 4.20 -2.71
CA ALA A 85 10.60 3.17 -2.36
C ALA A 85 11.45 3.58 -1.14
N THR A 86 11.81 4.86 -1.04
CA THR A 86 12.55 5.42 0.11
C THR A 86 11.73 5.36 1.39
N ALA A 87 10.47 5.82 1.33
CA ALA A 87 9.53 5.77 2.44
C ALA A 87 9.27 4.33 2.91
N PHE A 88 9.00 3.42 1.96
CA PHE A 88 8.73 2.01 2.25
C PHE A 88 9.95 1.27 2.81
N GLY A 89 11.14 1.57 2.28
CA GLY A 89 12.39 0.93 2.69
C GLY A 89 12.94 1.40 4.05
N SER A 90 12.30 2.39 4.68
CA SER A 90 12.81 2.96 5.93
C SER A 90 12.72 1.95 7.09
N PRO A 91 13.70 1.92 8.01
CA PRO A 91 13.63 1.04 9.17
C PRO A 91 12.41 1.28 10.05
N GLU A 92 11.91 2.52 10.09
CA GLU A 92 10.72 2.87 10.86
C GLU A 92 9.45 2.29 10.24
N PHE A 93 9.29 2.42 8.92
CA PHE A 93 8.15 1.82 8.24
C PHE A 93 8.19 0.30 8.31
N GLN A 94 9.37 -0.31 8.16
CA GLN A 94 9.51 -1.76 8.27
C GLN A 94 9.07 -2.29 9.64
N ARG A 95 9.33 -1.55 10.74
CA ARG A 95 8.82 -1.89 12.06
C ARG A 95 7.29 -1.79 12.13
N LEU A 96 6.71 -0.70 11.63
CA LEU A 96 5.25 -0.51 11.61
C LEU A 96 4.53 -1.56 10.72
N ALA A 97 5.14 -1.94 9.60
CA ALA A 97 4.62 -2.96 8.71
C ALA A 97 4.62 -4.36 9.36
N ALA A 98 5.62 -4.63 10.21
CA ALA A 98 5.74 -5.90 10.94
C ALA A 98 4.57 -6.13 11.91
N GLU A 99 3.94 -5.07 12.42
CA GLU A 99 2.77 -5.13 13.32
C GLU A 99 1.50 -5.68 12.66
N THR A 100 1.45 -5.73 11.33
CA THR A 100 0.30 -6.29 10.61
C THR A 100 0.29 -7.81 10.74
N SER A 101 -0.85 -8.42 11.03
CA SER A 101 -1.02 -9.89 11.05
C SER A 101 -0.61 -10.52 9.70
N ASP A 102 -0.06 -11.72 9.73
CA ASP A 102 0.28 -12.53 8.56
C ASP A 102 -0.94 -13.26 7.96
N ASP A 103 -2.12 -13.17 8.59
CA ASP A 103 -3.39 -13.58 7.99
C ASP A 103 -3.96 -12.54 7.02
N ILE A 104 -3.38 -11.33 6.98
CA ILE A 104 -3.72 -10.30 6.00
C ILE A 104 -2.93 -10.55 4.72
N GLU A 105 -3.62 -10.64 3.59
CA GLU A 105 -2.99 -10.65 2.28
C GLU A 105 -3.02 -9.25 1.67
N SER A 106 -1.93 -8.84 1.04
CA SER A 106 -1.78 -7.51 0.43
C SER A 106 -1.31 -7.65 -1.01
N TYR A 107 -1.99 -6.98 -1.93
CA TYR A 107 -1.75 -7.00 -3.37
C TYR A 107 -1.44 -5.58 -3.87
N PRO A 108 -0.24 -5.05 -3.58
CA PRO A 108 0.15 -3.73 -4.06
C PRO A 108 0.62 -3.76 -5.53
N HIS A 109 0.31 -2.67 -6.23
CA HIS A 109 0.85 -2.38 -7.55
C HIS A 109 0.95 -0.87 -7.77
N ILE A 110 1.94 -0.44 -8.53
CA ILE A 110 2.22 0.96 -8.85
C ILE A 110 1.80 1.21 -10.29
N PHE A 111 1.04 2.27 -10.50
CA PHE A 111 0.50 2.67 -11.80
C PHE A 111 0.96 4.08 -12.13
N GLU A 112 1.15 4.36 -13.41
CA GLU A 112 1.19 5.73 -13.93
C GLU A 112 -0.21 6.12 -14.40
N GLN A 113 -0.59 7.38 -14.19
CA GLN A 113 -1.85 7.90 -14.70
C GLN A 113 -1.75 8.13 -16.21
N ILE A 114 -2.80 7.73 -16.95
CA ILE A 114 -2.92 7.94 -18.40
C ILE A 114 -4.25 8.63 -18.71
N ASP A 115 -4.27 9.35 -19.83
CA ASP A 115 -5.50 9.88 -20.43
C ASP A 115 -6.10 8.84 -21.39
N VAL A 116 -7.43 8.80 -21.49
CA VAL A 116 -8.19 7.88 -22.36
C VAL A 116 -9.20 8.60 -23.24
#